data_AF-A0A497GSX6-F1
#
_entry.id   AF-A0A497GSX6-F1
#
_cell.length_a   1.000
_cell.length_b   1.000
_cell.length_c   1.000
_cell.angle_alpha   90.00
_cell.angle_beta   90.00
_cell.angle_gamma   90.00
#
_symmetry.space_group_name_H-M   'P 1'
#
loop_
_entity.id
_entity.type
_entity.pdbx_description
1 polymer ?
#
loop_
_entity_poly.entity_id
_entity_poly.type
_entity_poly.pdbx_seq_one_letter_code
_entity_poly.pdbx_strand_id
1 'polypeptide(L)'
;MSGSRKFEEYEKALHQAEYFKISGAGVTHIKGVIVKIAGTGKLEDDRLAIAGSGVICGSISLQSVKASGSLRIEGDLEAKSLSISGSCLIEGSLTSEQVISSGSCKILGDTKIESLLKSSGSFKAGRIKVGRIVASGSFSTDDIDADDIRIEGTIDVSGNIICNTLYLRLKNRSQIKGHVRAEHVEIEGEYTSKLGILGLVKRSRGVPQLKVKRIEAGEIVLREIHLICEEVKADRISIGPDTIVEGQILYRENIDVHPSAQLSREPKRTA
;
A
#
# COMPACT_ATOMS: atom_id res chain seq x y z
N MET A 1 -26.47 43.40 24.41
CA MET A 1 -25.50 43.01 23.35
C MET A 1 -26.27 42.39 22.21
N SER A 2 -26.12 42.91 20.99
CA SER A 2 -26.78 42.39 19.78
C SER A 2 -26.39 40.92 19.53
N GLY A 3 -27.33 40.09 19.07
CA GLY A 3 -27.07 38.69 18.69
C GLY A 3 -25.95 38.52 17.67
N SER A 4 -25.73 39.53 16.80
CA SER A 4 -24.63 39.52 15.82
C SER A 4 -23.24 39.56 16.46
N ARG A 5 -23.04 40.35 17.53
CA ARG A 5 -21.74 40.42 18.22
C ARG A 5 -21.42 39.14 19.00
N LYS A 6 -22.43 38.49 19.58
CA LYS A 6 -22.25 37.19 20.25
C LYS A 6 -21.89 36.09 19.25
N PHE A 7 -22.44 36.15 18.04
CA PHE A 7 -22.13 35.19 16.97
C PHE A 7 -20.71 35.37 16.43
N GLU A 8 -20.28 36.62 16.18
CA GLU A 8 -18.90 36.93 15.78
C GLU A 8 -17.86 36.59 16.87
N GLU A 9 -18.18 36.83 18.15
CA GLU A 9 -17.33 36.42 19.28
C GLU A 9 -17.26 34.89 19.42
N TYR A 10 -18.35 34.18 19.13
CA TYR A 10 -18.41 32.72 19.14
C TYR A 10 -17.61 32.10 17.97
N GLU A 11 -17.74 32.62 16.76
CA GLU A 11 -16.92 32.20 15.61
C GLU A 11 -15.43 32.50 15.84
N LYS A 12 -15.08 33.65 16.43
CA LYS A 12 -13.69 33.95 16.81
C LYS A 12 -13.16 33.01 17.89
N ALA A 13 -13.98 32.63 18.87
CA ALA A 13 -13.58 31.70 19.92
C ALA A 13 -13.40 30.27 19.39
N LEU A 14 -14.23 29.83 18.43
CA LEU A 14 -14.06 28.57 17.71
C LEU A 14 -12.78 28.58 16.86
N HIS A 15 -12.55 29.64 16.09
CA HIS A 15 -11.32 29.78 15.30
C HIS A 15 -10.05 29.84 16.16
N GLN A 16 -10.10 30.43 17.37
CA GLN A 16 -8.99 30.43 18.30
C GLN A 16 -8.76 29.06 18.98
N ALA A 17 -9.79 28.22 19.11
CA ALA A 17 -9.67 26.88 19.67
C ALA A 17 -9.07 25.85 18.69
N GLU A 18 -9.05 26.15 17.38
CA GLU A 18 -8.56 25.26 16.32
C GLU A 18 -7.12 25.56 15.86
N TYR A 19 -6.44 26.50 16.52
CA TYR A 19 -5.06 26.86 16.22
C TYR A 19 -4.14 26.61 17.40
N PHE A 20 -3.09 25.81 17.20
CA PHE A 20 -1.97 25.79 18.14
C PHE A 20 -0.64 25.66 17.40
N LYS A 21 0.42 26.13 18.07
CA LYS A 21 1.80 25.89 17.67
C LYS A 21 2.61 25.48 18.91
N ILE A 22 3.23 24.32 18.84
CA ILE A 22 4.17 23.81 19.84
C ILE A 22 5.56 23.81 19.22
N SER A 23 6.54 24.33 19.95
CA SER A 23 7.97 24.18 19.67
C SER A 23 8.67 23.72 20.94
N GLY A 24 9.21 22.50 20.92
CA GLY A 24 9.73 21.80 22.10
C GLY A 24 8.84 20.63 22.50
N ALA A 25 8.69 20.39 23.80
CA ALA A 25 7.79 19.36 24.32
C ALA A 25 6.51 19.99 24.86
N GLY A 26 5.36 19.43 24.52
CA GLY A 26 4.08 19.94 24.99
C GLY A 26 2.97 18.90 24.86
N VAL A 27 1.94 19.07 25.69
CA VAL A 27 0.69 18.32 25.61
C VAL A 27 -0.41 19.31 25.27
N THR A 28 -1.24 18.97 24.31
CA THR A 28 -2.42 19.74 23.91
C THR A 28 -3.60 18.81 23.73
N HIS A 29 -4.78 19.38 23.49
CA HIS A 29 -5.99 18.65 23.17
C HIS A 29 -6.48 19.08 21.79
N ILE A 30 -6.85 18.10 20.96
CA ILE A 30 -7.50 18.35 19.66
C ILE A 30 -8.82 17.60 19.70
N LYS A 31 -9.94 18.32 19.63
CA LYS A 31 -11.30 17.74 19.72
C LYS A 31 -11.48 16.81 20.93
N GLY A 32 -10.90 17.20 22.08
CA GLY A 32 -10.93 16.41 23.32
C GLY A 32 -9.88 15.29 23.42
N VAL A 33 -9.16 14.98 22.34
CA VAL A 33 -8.13 13.93 22.30
C VAL A 33 -6.78 14.51 22.74
N ILE A 34 -6.10 13.81 23.64
CA ILE A 34 -4.76 14.21 24.11
C ILE A 34 -3.74 14.01 22.99
N VAL A 35 -2.98 15.06 22.69
CA VAL A 35 -1.89 15.04 21.71
C VAL A 35 -0.59 15.48 22.39
N LYS A 36 0.38 14.57 22.44
CA LYS A 36 1.71 14.80 22.99
C LYS A 36 2.67 15.05 21.83
N ILE A 37 3.42 16.14 21.88
CA ILE A 37 4.35 16.52 20.83
C ILE A 37 5.73 16.78 21.45
N ALA A 38 6.76 16.20 20.84
CA ALA A 38 8.16 16.52 21.09
C ALA A 38 8.81 16.92 19.76
N GLY A 39 9.04 18.21 19.57
CA GLY A 39 9.51 18.82 18.33
C GLY A 39 8.65 20.02 17.95
N THR A 40 8.25 20.11 16.69
CA THR A 40 7.32 21.14 16.21
C THR A 40 5.98 20.51 15.88
N GLY A 41 4.91 21.06 16.45
CA GLY A 41 3.53 20.71 16.14
C GLY A 41 2.76 21.95 15.74
N LYS A 42 1.97 21.88 14.68
CA LYS A 42 1.05 22.96 14.27
C LYS A 42 -0.30 22.34 13.96
N LEU A 43 -1.37 22.96 14.46
CA LEU A 43 -2.74 22.71 14.02
C LEU A 43 -3.33 24.03 13.51
N GLU A 44 -3.99 23.98 12.37
CA GLU A 44 -4.72 25.08 11.77
C GLU A 44 -5.81 24.50 10.86
N ASP A 45 -7.08 24.89 11.06
CA ASP A 45 -8.23 24.39 10.29
C ASP A 45 -8.28 22.85 10.18
N ASP A 46 -8.15 22.15 11.31
CA ASP A 46 -8.07 20.68 11.37
C ASP A 46 -6.91 20.06 10.56
N ARG A 47 -5.87 20.83 10.24
CA ARG A 47 -4.66 20.35 9.58
C ARG A 47 -3.51 20.23 10.58
N LEU A 48 -3.23 19.00 10.99
CA LEU A 48 -2.16 18.69 11.93
C LEU A 48 -0.85 18.42 11.19
N ALA A 49 0.19 19.20 11.48
CA ALA A 49 1.55 19.00 11.01
C ALA A 49 2.50 18.74 12.19
N ILE A 50 3.23 17.63 12.15
CA ILE A 50 4.19 17.23 13.18
C ILE A 50 5.57 17.01 12.54
N ALA A 51 6.56 17.77 13.02
CA ALA A 51 7.97 17.60 12.71
C ALA A 51 8.72 17.28 14.02
N GLY A 52 8.99 16.00 14.26
CA GLY A 52 9.51 15.50 15.53
C GLY A 52 8.84 14.17 15.89
N SER A 53 8.41 14.02 17.14
CA SER A 53 7.59 12.91 17.61
C SER A 53 6.21 13.39 18.05
N GLY A 54 5.17 12.65 17.68
CA GLY A 54 3.79 12.92 18.07
C GLY A 54 3.08 11.65 18.52
N VAL A 55 2.30 11.75 19.59
CA VAL A 55 1.42 10.69 20.07
C VAL A 55 0.00 11.26 20.21
N ILE A 56 -0.96 10.66 19.52
CA ILE A 56 -2.38 10.97 19.63
C ILE A 56 -3.02 9.83 20.45
N CYS A 57 -3.44 10.14 21.67
CA CYS A 57 -3.95 9.15 22.63
C CYS A 57 -5.46 8.93 22.46
N GLY A 58 -5.86 8.40 21.30
CA GLY A 58 -7.25 8.07 20.99
C GLY A 58 -7.55 8.17 19.49
N SER A 59 -8.81 7.92 19.13
CA SER A 59 -9.29 8.09 17.77
C SER A 59 -9.49 9.58 17.46
N ILE A 60 -9.14 10.01 16.26
CA ILE A 60 -9.22 11.43 15.86
C ILE A 60 -9.70 11.59 14.42
N SER A 61 -10.48 12.65 14.18
CA SER A 61 -10.96 13.05 12.85
C SER A 61 -10.47 14.44 12.48
N LEU A 62 -9.73 14.57 11.37
CA LEU A 62 -9.04 15.78 10.93
C LEU A 62 -9.17 16.00 9.41
N GLN A 63 -8.93 17.21 8.92
CA GLN A 63 -8.90 17.44 7.47
C GLN A 63 -7.61 16.86 6.87
N SER A 64 -6.46 17.09 7.51
CA SER A 64 -5.20 16.52 7.04
C SER A 64 -4.23 16.24 8.17
N VAL A 65 -3.45 15.17 8.04
CA VAL A 65 -2.36 14.83 8.96
C VAL A 65 -1.07 14.71 8.17
N LYS A 66 -0.07 15.50 8.54
CA LYS A 66 1.29 15.43 7.99
C LYS A 66 2.29 15.14 9.10
N ALA A 67 3.10 14.09 8.93
CA ALA A 67 4.18 13.79 9.86
C ALA A 67 5.49 13.53 9.12
N SER A 68 6.49 14.37 9.39
CA SER A 68 7.83 14.22 8.85
C SER A 68 8.75 13.37 9.75
N GLY A 69 8.41 13.23 11.03
CA GLY A 69 9.15 12.41 12.00
C GLY A 69 8.38 11.15 12.40
N SER A 70 8.22 10.90 13.69
CA SER A 70 7.46 9.76 14.21
C SER A 70 6.06 10.18 14.65
N LEU A 71 5.05 9.44 14.21
CA LEU A 71 3.66 9.63 14.62
C LEU A 71 3.08 8.31 15.12
N ARG A 72 2.52 8.31 16.32
CA ARG A 72 1.72 7.21 16.87
C ARG A 72 0.29 7.69 17.11
N ILE A 73 -0.68 6.90 16.67
CA ILE A 73 -2.11 7.11 16.93
C ILE A 73 -2.61 5.84 17.63
N GLU A 74 -3.06 5.97 18.86
CA GLU A 74 -3.49 4.84 19.71
C GLU A 74 -4.89 4.33 19.33
N GLY A 75 -5.67 5.12 18.58
CA GLY A 75 -6.99 4.74 18.05
C GLY A 75 -7.08 4.79 16.53
N ASP A 76 -8.29 5.03 16.04
CA ASP A 76 -8.60 5.17 14.63
C ASP A 76 -8.24 6.56 14.10
N LEU A 77 -7.84 6.64 12.84
CA LEU A 77 -7.66 7.91 12.15
C LEU A 77 -8.69 8.05 11.03
N GLU A 78 -9.45 9.13 11.07
CA GLU A 78 -10.21 9.63 9.93
C GLU A 78 -9.57 10.93 9.44
N ALA A 79 -9.09 10.96 8.19
CA ALA A 79 -8.58 12.21 7.63
C ALA A 79 -8.69 12.25 6.11
N LYS A 80 -9.04 13.38 5.51
CA LYS A 80 -9.07 13.47 4.03
C LYS A 80 -7.72 13.15 3.41
N SER A 81 -6.64 13.70 3.97
CA SER A 81 -5.27 13.38 3.50
C SER A 81 -4.32 13.01 4.63
N LEU A 82 -3.59 11.90 4.45
CA LEU A 82 -2.49 11.48 5.32
C LEU A 82 -1.16 11.51 4.57
N SER A 83 -0.18 12.27 5.05
CA SER A 83 1.16 12.39 4.46
C SER A 83 2.25 12.04 5.47
N ILE A 84 2.96 10.94 5.26
CA ILE A 84 4.01 10.44 6.15
C ILE A 84 5.36 10.39 5.43
N SER A 85 6.35 11.13 5.92
CA SER A 85 7.73 11.01 5.43
C SER A 85 8.63 10.20 6.36
N GLY A 86 8.31 10.16 7.66
CA GLY A 86 9.07 9.41 8.67
C GLY A 86 8.42 8.07 9.01
N SER A 87 8.18 7.83 10.30
CA SER A 87 7.54 6.60 10.80
C SER A 87 6.13 6.89 11.30
N CYS A 88 5.17 6.04 10.96
CA CYS A 88 3.80 6.15 11.43
C CYS A 88 3.28 4.79 11.92
N LEU A 89 2.70 4.79 13.12
CA LEU A 89 1.95 3.67 13.67
C LEU A 89 0.52 4.14 13.98
N ILE A 90 -0.46 3.51 13.36
CA ILE A 90 -1.88 3.65 13.71
C ILE A 90 -2.32 2.31 14.30
N GLU A 91 -2.72 2.31 15.56
CA GLU A 91 -3.14 1.10 16.27
C GLU A 91 -4.56 0.68 15.93
N GLY A 92 -5.40 1.63 15.53
CA GLY A 92 -6.73 1.37 15.00
C GLY A 92 -6.75 1.25 13.47
N SER A 93 -7.91 1.58 12.91
CA SER A 93 -8.20 1.62 11.48
C SER A 93 -7.91 2.99 10.87
N LEU A 94 -7.79 3.04 9.55
CA LEU A 94 -7.63 4.28 8.79
C LEU A 94 -8.78 4.46 7.80
N THR A 95 -9.44 5.62 7.84
CA THR A 95 -10.34 6.09 6.78
C THR A 95 -9.79 7.38 6.18
N SER A 96 -9.60 7.42 4.86
CA SER A 96 -9.03 8.59 4.19
C SER A 96 -9.49 8.76 2.74
N GLU A 97 -9.34 9.95 2.16
CA GLU A 97 -9.48 10.12 0.71
C GLU A 97 -8.16 9.78 0.00
N GLN A 98 -7.02 10.17 0.61
CA GLN A 98 -5.67 10.02 0.05
C GLN A 98 -4.61 9.73 1.11
N VAL A 99 -3.72 8.77 0.83
CA VAL A 99 -2.58 8.44 1.67
C VAL A 99 -1.29 8.50 0.85
N ILE A 100 -0.31 9.25 1.33
CA ILE A 100 1.04 9.32 0.77
C ILE A 100 2.03 8.95 1.87
N SER A 101 2.79 7.88 1.67
CA SER A 101 3.79 7.41 2.64
C SER A 101 5.13 7.15 1.99
N SER A 102 6.13 7.98 2.28
CA SER A 102 7.50 7.80 1.78
C SER A 102 8.42 7.08 2.76
N GLY A 103 8.04 6.97 4.02
CA GLY A 103 8.82 6.30 5.07
C GLY A 103 8.25 4.93 5.45
N SER A 104 8.10 4.68 6.74
CA SER A 104 7.51 3.45 7.28
C SER A 104 6.13 3.74 7.85
N CYS A 105 5.09 3.13 7.31
CA CYS A 105 3.72 3.27 7.80
C CYS A 105 3.15 1.90 8.14
N LYS A 106 2.71 1.75 9.39
CA LYS A 106 2.06 0.55 9.90
C LYS A 106 0.70 0.92 10.46
N ILE A 107 -0.34 0.28 9.94
CA ILE A 107 -1.71 0.37 10.41
C ILE A 107 -2.08 -1.03 10.90
N LEU A 108 -2.55 -1.17 12.13
CA LEU A 108 -2.89 -2.50 12.66
C LEU A 108 -4.29 -2.94 12.27
N GLY A 109 -5.22 -1.99 12.11
CA GLY A 109 -6.57 -2.24 11.64
C GLY A 109 -6.73 -2.19 10.12
N ASP A 110 -7.99 -2.19 9.70
CA ASP A 110 -8.37 -2.10 8.29
C ASP A 110 -8.20 -0.66 7.78
N THR A 111 -7.99 -0.54 6.47
CA THR A 111 -7.71 0.72 5.80
C THR A 111 -8.68 0.91 4.64
N LYS A 112 -9.51 1.94 4.72
CA LYS A 112 -10.41 2.37 3.64
C LYS A 112 -9.92 3.70 3.10
N ILE A 113 -9.55 3.73 1.82
CA ILE A 113 -9.07 4.94 1.15
C ILE A 113 -9.96 5.18 -0.08
N GLU A 114 -10.48 6.38 -0.28
CA GLU A 114 -11.41 6.58 -1.41
C GLU A 114 -10.68 6.57 -2.75
N SER A 115 -9.57 7.30 -2.88
CA SER A 115 -8.96 7.55 -4.19
C SER A 115 -7.59 6.89 -4.38
N LEU A 116 -6.59 7.24 -3.57
CA LEU A 116 -5.19 6.89 -3.84
C LEU A 116 -4.41 6.54 -2.58
N LEU A 117 -3.80 5.37 -2.59
CA LEU A 117 -2.70 4.98 -1.70
C LEU A 117 -1.39 5.00 -2.47
N LYS A 118 -0.53 5.97 -2.17
CA LYS A 118 0.84 6.03 -2.69
C LYS A 118 1.84 5.70 -1.59
N SER A 119 2.67 4.68 -1.79
CA SER A 119 3.79 4.39 -0.89
C SER A 119 5.11 4.25 -1.64
N SER A 120 6.20 4.82 -1.11
CA SER A 120 7.55 4.63 -1.67
C SER A 120 8.52 3.98 -0.69
N GLY A 121 8.04 3.51 0.46
CA GLY A 121 8.85 2.94 1.53
C GLY A 121 8.34 1.58 1.99
N SER A 122 8.07 1.44 3.28
CA SER A 122 7.48 0.24 3.87
C SER A 122 6.06 0.53 4.31
N PHE A 123 5.08 -0.13 3.69
CA PHE A 123 3.67 -0.01 4.05
C PHE A 123 3.14 -1.34 4.56
N LYS A 124 2.52 -1.30 5.74
CA LYS A 124 1.81 -2.45 6.31
C LYS A 124 0.43 -2.02 6.82
N ALA A 125 -0.62 -2.74 6.45
CA ALA A 125 -1.97 -2.53 6.96
C ALA A 125 -2.66 -3.88 7.22
N GLY A 126 -3.85 -3.86 7.85
CA GLY A 126 -4.80 -4.99 7.81
C GLY A 126 -5.38 -5.15 6.40
N ARG A 127 -6.70 -5.24 6.26
CA ARG A 127 -7.34 -5.26 4.92
C ARG A 127 -7.36 -3.87 4.32
N ILE A 128 -7.16 -3.77 3.01
CA ILE A 128 -7.17 -2.50 2.27
C ILE A 128 -8.33 -2.50 1.28
N LYS A 129 -9.16 -1.46 1.35
CA LYS A 129 -10.13 -1.11 0.29
C LYS A 129 -9.78 0.26 -0.28
N VAL A 130 -9.48 0.34 -1.58
CA VAL A 130 -9.02 1.61 -2.19
C VAL A 130 -9.27 1.70 -3.69
N GLY A 131 -9.56 2.89 -4.23
CA GLY A 131 -9.64 3.05 -5.70
C GLY A 131 -8.33 2.64 -6.40
N ARG A 132 -7.20 3.24 -6.00
CA ARG A 132 -5.89 2.96 -6.63
C ARG A 132 -4.74 2.81 -5.65
N ILE A 133 -3.88 1.82 -5.89
CA ILE A 133 -2.59 1.62 -5.20
C ILE A 133 -1.44 1.91 -6.16
N VAL A 134 -0.50 2.75 -5.72
CA VAL A 134 0.81 2.94 -6.36
C VAL A 134 1.88 2.78 -5.30
N ALA A 135 2.53 1.62 -5.27
CA ALA A 135 3.59 1.35 -4.30
C ALA A 135 4.93 1.07 -4.98
N SER A 136 6.00 1.61 -4.40
CA SER A 136 7.37 1.16 -4.65
C SER A 136 8.02 0.81 -3.32
N GLY A 137 8.71 -0.32 -3.22
CA GLY A 137 9.33 -0.77 -1.96
C GLY A 137 8.70 -2.03 -1.40
N SER A 138 8.34 -2.03 -0.10
CA SER A 138 7.76 -3.20 0.58
C SER A 138 6.30 -2.94 0.93
N PHE A 139 5.41 -3.79 0.42
CA PHE A 139 3.96 -3.67 0.63
C PHE A 139 3.40 -4.94 1.27
N SER A 140 2.81 -4.82 2.46
CA SER A 140 2.26 -5.96 3.20
C SER A 140 0.85 -5.69 3.71
N THR A 141 -0.07 -6.64 3.54
CA THR A 141 -1.48 -6.46 3.89
C THR A 141 -2.17 -7.81 4.03
N ASP A 142 -3.36 -7.83 4.63
CA ASP A 142 -4.14 -9.05 4.73
C ASP A 142 -4.92 -9.36 3.45
N ASP A 143 -5.79 -8.46 3.02
CA ASP A 143 -6.54 -8.58 1.77
C ASP A 143 -6.54 -7.22 1.05
N ILE A 144 -6.65 -7.25 -0.29
CA ILE A 144 -6.78 -6.04 -1.10
C ILE A 144 -8.05 -6.11 -1.96
N ASP A 145 -8.87 -5.07 -1.86
CA ASP A 145 -10.01 -4.78 -2.75
C ASP A 145 -9.77 -3.40 -3.37
N ALA A 146 -9.38 -3.35 -4.65
CA ALA A 146 -9.03 -2.10 -5.32
C ALA A 146 -9.32 -2.08 -6.81
N ASP A 147 -9.55 -0.92 -7.44
CA ASP A 147 -9.76 -0.90 -8.90
C ASP A 147 -8.43 -1.14 -9.64
N ASP A 148 -7.40 -0.37 -9.30
CA ASP A 148 -6.08 -0.42 -9.96
C ASP A 148 -4.93 -0.60 -8.96
N ILE A 149 -4.08 -1.59 -9.20
CA ILE A 149 -2.91 -1.89 -8.36
C ILE A 149 -1.64 -1.83 -9.21
N ARG A 150 -0.71 -0.94 -8.87
CA ARG A 150 0.65 -0.90 -9.40
C ARG A 150 1.66 -1.01 -8.27
N ILE A 151 2.40 -2.11 -8.21
CA ILE A 151 3.42 -2.34 -7.16
C ILE A 151 4.76 -2.70 -7.79
N GLU A 152 5.79 -1.91 -7.48
CA GLU A 152 7.17 -2.11 -7.91
C GLU A 152 8.09 -2.40 -6.70
N GLY A 153 8.43 -3.66 -6.47
CA GLY A 153 9.26 -4.05 -5.31
C GLY A 153 8.94 -5.43 -4.77
N THR A 154 8.52 -5.50 -3.51
CA THR A 154 8.13 -6.73 -2.82
C THR A 154 6.70 -6.60 -2.32
N ILE A 155 5.92 -7.66 -2.52
CA ILE A 155 4.54 -7.77 -2.03
C ILE A 155 4.38 -9.01 -1.13
N ASP A 156 3.69 -8.83 0.01
CA ASP A 156 3.32 -9.90 0.94
C ASP A 156 1.84 -9.75 1.36
N VAL A 157 0.96 -10.51 0.71
CA VAL A 157 -0.48 -10.54 1.00
C VAL A 157 -0.85 -11.85 1.70
N SER A 158 -1.45 -11.75 2.89
CA SER A 158 -1.81 -12.94 3.69
C SER A 158 -3.07 -13.65 3.19
N GLY A 159 -3.92 -12.94 2.45
CA GLY A 159 -5.18 -13.37 1.86
C GLY A 159 -5.23 -13.09 0.36
N ASN A 160 -6.31 -12.47 -0.10
CA ASN A 160 -6.67 -12.35 -1.51
C ASN A 160 -6.44 -10.95 -2.07
N ILE A 161 -6.35 -10.87 -3.40
CA ILE A 161 -6.38 -9.61 -4.16
C ILE A 161 -7.57 -9.68 -5.12
N ILE A 162 -8.45 -8.68 -5.04
CA ILE A 162 -9.55 -8.47 -5.98
C ILE A 162 -9.34 -7.09 -6.60
N CYS A 163 -9.24 -7.02 -7.92
CA CYS A 163 -9.10 -5.76 -8.64
C CYS A 163 -9.57 -5.79 -10.09
N ASN A 164 -9.54 -4.65 -10.79
CA ASN A 164 -9.72 -4.64 -12.24
C ASN A 164 -8.36 -4.84 -12.92
N THR A 165 -7.36 -4.04 -12.53
CA THR A 165 -6.01 -4.10 -13.09
C THR A 165 -4.96 -4.38 -12.02
N LEU A 166 -4.15 -5.42 -12.22
CA LEU A 166 -2.99 -5.73 -11.40
C LEU A 166 -1.70 -5.65 -12.22
N TYR A 167 -0.82 -4.71 -11.88
CA TYR A 167 0.55 -4.64 -12.39
C TYR A 167 1.55 -4.84 -11.25
N LEU A 168 2.36 -5.89 -11.35
CA LEU A 168 3.44 -6.19 -10.41
C LEU A 168 4.78 -6.20 -11.13
N ARG A 169 5.73 -5.40 -10.63
CA ARG A 169 7.14 -5.48 -11.03
C ARG A 169 7.98 -5.88 -9.84
N LEU A 170 8.47 -7.13 -9.82
CA LEU A 170 9.02 -7.75 -8.63
C LEU A 170 10.54 -7.82 -8.68
N LYS A 171 11.21 -7.38 -7.62
CA LYS A 171 12.70 -7.42 -7.51
C LYS A 171 13.22 -8.60 -6.71
N ASN A 172 12.37 -9.13 -5.82
CA ASN A 172 12.71 -10.17 -4.85
C ASN A 172 11.56 -11.18 -4.74
N ARG A 173 11.74 -12.18 -3.86
CA ARG A 173 10.67 -13.10 -3.49
C ARG A 173 9.48 -12.34 -2.92
N SER A 174 8.31 -12.62 -3.46
CA SER A 174 7.02 -12.07 -3.05
C SER A 174 6.00 -13.19 -2.87
N GLN A 175 4.95 -12.93 -2.09
CA GLN A 175 3.91 -13.92 -1.85
C GLN A 175 2.50 -13.31 -1.78
N ILE A 176 1.53 -14.07 -2.26
CA ILE A 176 0.10 -13.84 -2.11
C ILE A 176 -0.49 -15.18 -1.68
N LYS A 177 -0.77 -15.36 -0.38
CA LYS A 177 -1.13 -16.70 0.13
C LYS A 177 -2.52 -17.15 -0.31
N GLY A 178 -3.39 -16.20 -0.69
CA GLY A 178 -4.71 -16.47 -1.27
C GLY A 178 -4.73 -16.38 -2.79
N HIS A 179 -5.86 -15.94 -3.31
CA HIS A 179 -6.16 -15.91 -4.74
C HIS A 179 -6.12 -14.49 -5.28
N VAL A 180 -5.71 -14.35 -6.54
CA VAL A 180 -5.83 -13.11 -7.32
C VAL A 180 -7.01 -13.26 -8.27
N ARG A 181 -7.95 -12.31 -8.22
CA ARG A 181 -9.04 -12.17 -9.19
C ARG A 181 -8.96 -10.79 -9.82
N ALA A 182 -8.76 -10.73 -11.13
CA ALA A 182 -8.71 -9.45 -11.85
C ALA A 182 -9.32 -9.51 -13.25
N GLU A 183 -9.49 -8.36 -13.92
CA GLU A 183 -9.77 -8.34 -15.37
C GLU A 183 -8.46 -8.50 -16.14
N HIS A 184 -7.42 -7.77 -15.73
CA HIS A 184 -6.09 -7.75 -16.33
C HIS A 184 -4.99 -7.96 -15.28
N VAL A 185 -4.07 -8.88 -15.55
CA VAL A 185 -2.90 -9.15 -14.71
C VAL A 185 -1.63 -9.07 -15.55
N GLU A 186 -0.69 -8.23 -15.13
CA GLU A 186 0.67 -8.19 -15.66
C GLU A 186 1.68 -8.35 -14.52
N ILE A 187 2.54 -9.35 -14.64
CA ILE A 187 3.58 -9.66 -13.65
C ILE A 187 4.91 -9.75 -14.37
N GLU A 188 5.82 -8.84 -14.02
CA GLU A 188 7.17 -8.73 -14.55
C GLU A 188 8.18 -8.93 -13.42
N GLY A 189 9.19 -9.77 -13.63
CA GLY A 189 10.37 -9.76 -12.77
C GLY A 189 11.36 -8.69 -13.24
N GLU A 190 11.94 -7.94 -12.31
CA GLU A 190 13.08 -7.06 -12.58
C GLU A 190 14.36 -7.76 -12.13
N TYR A 191 15.20 -8.15 -13.10
CA TYR A 191 16.52 -8.72 -12.80
C TYR A 191 17.36 -7.75 -11.99
N THR A 192 17.58 -8.07 -10.71
CA THR A 192 18.62 -7.39 -9.96
C THR A 192 19.97 -7.96 -10.38
N SER A 193 20.66 -7.27 -11.30
CA SER A 193 22.09 -7.49 -11.45
C SER A 193 22.77 -7.04 -10.16
N LYS A 194 22.96 -7.95 -9.20
CA LYS A 194 23.85 -7.67 -8.07
C LYS A 194 25.28 -7.63 -8.60
N LEU A 195 25.68 -6.45 -9.07
CA LEU A 195 27.08 -6.08 -9.18
C LEU A 195 27.62 -6.06 -7.75
N GLY A 196 28.27 -7.15 -7.34
CA GLY A 196 28.97 -7.18 -6.05
C GLY A 196 30.04 -6.08 -6.04
N ILE A 197 30.13 -5.35 -4.94
CA ILE A 197 31.11 -4.29 -4.66
C ILE A 197 32.59 -4.77 -4.65
N LEU A 198 32.87 -6.00 -5.06
CA LEU A 198 34.18 -6.54 -5.41
C LEU A 198 33.93 -7.72 -6.34
N GLY A 199 34.44 -7.65 -7.57
CA GLY A 199 34.18 -8.56 -8.70
C GLY A 199 34.66 -10.01 -8.55
N LEU A 200 34.51 -10.64 -7.38
CA LEU A 200 35.00 -11.99 -7.09
C LEU A 200 33.91 -13.02 -6.77
N VAL A 201 32.62 -12.64 -6.75
CA VAL A 201 31.53 -13.60 -6.53
C VAL A 201 30.40 -13.40 -7.55
N LYS A 202 30.37 -14.26 -8.58
CA LYS A 202 29.19 -14.47 -9.43
C LYS A 202 28.12 -15.17 -8.59
N ARG A 203 27.32 -14.43 -7.81
CA ARG A 203 26.10 -14.99 -7.22
C ARG A 203 25.04 -15.11 -8.32
N SER A 204 24.38 -16.26 -8.38
CA SER A 204 23.43 -16.66 -9.40
C SER A 204 22.40 -15.56 -9.71
N ARG A 205 22.13 -15.36 -11.00
CA ARG A 205 20.99 -14.61 -11.54
C ARG A 205 19.70 -15.25 -11.00
N GLY A 206 19.17 -14.71 -9.91
CA GLY A 206 17.88 -15.16 -9.39
C GLY A 206 16.78 -14.45 -10.16
N VAL A 207 16.00 -15.21 -10.93
CA VAL A 207 14.70 -14.74 -11.42
C VAL A 207 13.85 -14.40 -10.20
N PRO A 208 13.22 -13.21 -10.12
CA PRO A 208 12.30 -12.89 -9.04
C PRO A 208 11.21 -13.96 -8.93
N GLN A 209 10.75 -14.23 -7.72
CA GLN A 209 9.79 -15.31 -7.47
C GLN A 209 8.50 -14.75 -6.89
N LEU A 210 7.37 -15.19 -7.43
CA LEU A 210 6.06 -14.96 -6.85
C LEU A 210 5.43 -16.29 -6.47
N LYS A 211 5.13 -16.47 -5.18
CA LYS A 211 4.28 -17.57 -4.73
C LYS A 211 2.85 -17.07 -4.59
N VAL A 212 1.92 -17.66 -5.32
CA VAL A 212 0.50 -17.32 -5.27
C VAL A 212 -0.35 -18.57 -5.27
N LYS A 213 -1.50 -18.62 -4.59
CA LYS A 213 -2.31 -19.84 -4.64
C LYS A 213 -2.92 -20.04 -6.02
N ARG A 214 -3.71 -19.08 -6.50
CA ARG A 214 -4.27 -19.07 -7.86
C ARG A 214 -4.35 -17.66 -8.42
N ILE A 215 -4.27 -17.53 -9.74
CA ILE A 215 -4.56 -16.30 -10.48
C ILE A 215 -5.70 -16.59 -11.46
N GLU A 216 -6.81 -15.85 -11.35
CA GLU A 216 -7.92 -15.88 -12.30
C GLU A 216 -8.11 -14.48 -12.90
N ALA A 217 -8.01 -14.35 -14.23
CA ALA A 217 -8.28 -13.08 -14.90
C ALA A 217 -8.79 -13.23 -16.34
N GLY A 218 -9.26 -12.15 -16.97
CA GLY A 218 -9.56 -12.16 -18.40
C GLY A 218 -8.27 -12.28 -19.23
N GLU A 219 -7.25 -11.51 -18.86
CA GLU A 219 -5.95 -11.51 -19.52
C GLU A 219 -4.80 -11.59 -18.50
N ILE A 220 -3.83 -12.47 -18.77
CA ILE A 220 -2.64 -12.64 -17.94
C ILE A 220 -1.38 -12.54 -18.81
N VAL A 221 -0.47 -11.64 -18.42
CA VAL A 221 0.84 -11.45 -19.02
C VAL A 221 1.91 -11.71 -17.96
N LEU A 222 2.81 -12.65 -18.23
CA LEU A 222 3.94 -12.99 -17.34
C LEU A 222 5.25 -12.77 -18.08
N ARG A 223 6.23 -12.11 -17.46
CA ARG A 223 7.56 -11.88 -18.04
C ARG A 223 8.64 -12.01 -16.97
N GLU A 224 9.74 -12.70 -17.29
CA GLU A 224 10.96 -12.71 -16.47
C GLU A 224 10.72 -13.09 -15.00
N ILE A 225 9.73 -13.96 -14.71
CA ILE A 225 9.28 -14.28 -13.35
C ILE A 225 9.26 -15.81 -13.12
N HIS A 226 9.62 -16.23 -11.90
CA HIS A 226 9.35 -17.58 -11.40
C HIS A 226 8.04 -17.58 -10.60
N LEU A 227 6.97 -18.05 -11.22
CA LEU A 227 5.66 -18.17 -10.63
C LEU A 227 5.46 -19.56 -10.04
N ILE A 228 5.14 -19.64 -8.74
CA ILE A 228 4.78 -20.89 -8.06
C ILE A 228 3.31 -20.78 -7.64
N CYS A 229 2.48 -21.66 -8.18
CA CYS A 229 1.04 -21.65 -7.93
C CYS A 229 0.38 -23.03 -8.05
N GLU A 230 -0.86 -23.13 -7.56
CA GLU A 230 -1.69 -24.29 -7.90
C GLU A 230 -2.16 -24.16 -9.36
N GLU A 231 -2.67 -22.99 -9.72
CA GLU A 231 -3.36 -22.75 -10.99
C GLU A 231 -3.27 -21.28 -11.46
N VAL A 232 -3.09 -21.10 -12.76
CA VAL A 232 -3.31 -19.84 -13.49
C VAL A 232 -4.43 -20.09 -14.49
N LYS A 233 -5.48 -19.27 -14.46
CA LYS A 233 -6.66 -19.40 -15.31
C LYS A 233 -7.00 -18.07 -15.98
N ALA A 234 -7.09 -18.05 -17.30
CA ALA A 234 -7.58 -16.86 -18.00
C ALA A 234 -8.21 -17.14 -19.37
N ASP A 235 -8.79 -16.10 -19.98
CA ASP A 235 -9.26 -16.21 -21.36
C ASP A 235 -8.07 -16.20 -22.31
N ARG A 236 -7.15 -15.24 -22.10
CA ARG A 236 -5.91 -15.08 -22.87
C ARG A 236 -4.69 -15.06 -21.96
N ILE A 237 -3.66 -15.82 -22.33
CA ILE A 237 -2.41 -15.90 -21.56
C ILE A 237 -1.21 -15.62 -22.47
N SER A 238 -0.34 -14.70 -22.08
CA SER A 238 0.96 -14.46 -22.72
C SER A 238 2.07 -14.75 -21.73
N ILE A 239 2.91 -15.74 -22.06
CA ILE A 239 4.09 -16.12 -21.27
C ILE A 239 5.33 -15.66 -22.02
N GLY A 240 5.96 -14.61 -21.52
CA GLY A 240 7.15 -13.99 -22.09
C GLY A 240 8.45 -14.78 -21.81
N PRO A 241 9.58 -14.26 -22.30
CA PRO A 241 10.88 -14.89 -22.11
C PRO A 241 11.23 -15.07 -20.63
N ASP A 242 12.04 -16.08 -20.37
CA ASP A 242 12.69 -16.37 -19.09
C ASP A 242 11.71 -16.47 -17.91
N THR A 243 10.47 -16.85 -18.23
CA THR A 243 9.39 -17.09 -17.28
C THR A 243 9.33 -18.57 -16.93
N ILE A 244 9.23 -18.87 -15.65
CA ILE A 244 9.07 -20.23 -15.12
C ILE A 244 7.71 -20.29 -14.43
N VAL A 245 6.84 -21.23 -14.83
CA VAL A 245 5.55 -21.45 -14.17
C VAL A 245 5.51 -22.86 -13.59
N GLU A 246 5.54 -22.94 -12.26
CA GLU A 246 5.27 -24.14 -11.49
C GLU A 246 3.80 -24.16 -11.07
N GLY A 247 2.93 -24.75 -11.90
CA GLY A 247 1.49 -24.83 -11.65
C GLY A 247 0.73 -25.31 -12.88
N GLN A 248 -0.58 -25.52 -12.74
CA GLN A 248 -1.43 -25.80 -13.92
C GLN A 248 -1.81 -24.49 -14.61
N ILE A 249 -1.69 -24.44 -15.93
CA ILE A 249 -2.18 -23.32 -16.74
C ILE A 249 -3.47 -23.75 -17.44
N LEU A 250 -4.52 -22.94 -17.30
CA LEU A 250 -5.84 -23.13 -17.90
C LEU A 250 -6.18 -21.90 -18.76
N TYR A 251 -6.52 -22.10 -20.02
CA TYR A 251 -6.87 -20.99 -20.93
C TYR A 251 -8.14 -21.28 -21.75
N ARG A 252 -8.93 -20.25 -22.08
CA ARG A 252 -10.17 -20.41 -22.88
C ARG A 252 -9.96 -20.12 -24.37
N GLU A 253 -9.40 -18.95 -24.68
CA GLU A 253 -9.27 -18.44 -26.05
C GLU A 253 -7.92 -18.80 -26.66
N ASN A 254 -6.84 -18.21 -26.15
CA ASN A 254 -5.49 -18.45 -26.67
C ASN A 254 -4.41 -18.42 -25.57
N ILE A 255 -3.27 -19.03 -25.90
CA ILE A 255 -2.05 -18.95 -25.12
C ILE A 255 -0.89 -18.73 -26.07
N ASP A 256 -0.05 -17.75 -25.77
CA ASP A 256 1.24 -17.51 -26.43
C ASP A 256 2.36 -17.81 -25.44
N VAL A 257 3.32 -18.66 -25.83
CA VAL A 257 4.40 -19.10 -24.95
C VAL A 257 5.73 -18.89 -25.66
N HIS A 258 6.56 -18.02 -25.08
CA HIS A 258 7.90 -17.80 -25.59
C HIS A 258 8.74 -19.10 -25.52
N PRO A 259 9.56 -19.42 -26.53
CA PRO A 259 10.34 -20.66 -26.56
C PRO A 259 11.31 -20.87 -25.38
N SER A 260 11.70 -19.80 -24.68
CA SER A 260 12.57 -19.89 -23.49
C SER A 260 11.81 -20.09 -22.17
N ALA A 261 10.47 -20.00 -22.18
CA ALA A 261 9.66 -20.20 -20.99
C ALA A 261 9.64 -21.67 -20.56
N GLN A 262 9.60 -21.92 -19.25
CA GLN A 262 9.60 -23.27 -18.67
C GLN A 262 8.30 -23.49 -17.90
N LEU A 263 7.51 -24.46 -18.36
CA LEU A 263 6.24 -24.80 -17.74
C LEU A 263 6.34 -26.17 -17.10
N SER A 264 5.95 -26.30 -15.83
CA SER A 264 6.02 -27.59 -15.13
C SER A 264 4.99 -28.61 -15.59
N ARG A 265 3.92 -28.14 -16.25
CA ARG A 265 2.81 -28.93 -16.79
C ARG A 265 2.36 -28.37 -18.13
N GLU A 266 1.80 -29.22 -18.97
CA GLU A 266 1.18 -28.78 -20.22
C GLU A 266 -0.04 -27.88 -19.95
N PRO A 267 -0.15 -26.73 -20.63
CA PRO A 267 -1.34 -25.89 -20.60
C PRO A 267 -2.57 -26.66 -21.09
N LYS A 268 -3.73 -26.45 -20.44
CA LYS A 268 -4.99 -27.08 -20.83
C LYS A 268 -5.98 -26.04 -21.26
N ARG A 269 -6.59 -26.27 -22.42
CA ARG A 269 -7.72 -25.47 -22.85
C ARG A 269 -8.97 -25.85 -22.05
N THR A 270 -9.67 -24.88 -21.50
CA THR A 270 -10.98 -25.08 -20.85
C THR A 270 -12.10 -24.76 -21.82
N ALA A 271 -13.28 -25.33 -21.57
CA ALA A 271 -14.51 -25.00 -22.30
C ALA A 271 -14.94 -23.55 -22.07
#